data_AF-K6Y4R5-F1
#
_entry.id   AF-K6Y4R5-F1
#
_cell.length_a   1.000
_cell.length_b   1.000
_cell.length_c   1.000
_cell.angle_alpha   90.00
_cell.angle_beta   90.00
_cell.angle_gamma   90.00
#
_symmetry.space_group_name_H-M   'P 1'
#
loop_
_entity.id
_entity.type
_entity.pdbx_description
1 polymer ?
#
loop_
_entity_poly.entity_id
_entity_poly.type
_entity_poly.pdbx_seq_one_letter_code
_entity_poly.pdbx_strand_id
1 'polypeptide(L)'
;MNGWAAKIISQEVADKVGKCWGMGSDTSKDPGPWEGELRNMWKPTHQEALWFHGRNLHQSRHYSQYLSLQIKARMEGIATPVYGMEPVHHLS
;
A
#
# COMPACT_ATOMS: atom_id res chain seq x y z
N MET A 1 5.92 3.29 7.75
CA MET A 1 5.89 4.23 6.60
C MET A 1 4.93 5.38 6.82
N ASN A 2 3.78 5.14 7.45
CA ASN A 2 2.84 6.20 7.86
C ASN A 2 3.53 7.32 8.64
N GLY A 3 4.42 7.01 9.60
CA GLY A 3 5.18 8.05 10.31
C GLY A 3 6.10 8.90 9.43
N TRP A 4 6.60 8.36 8.31
CA TRP A 4 7.33 9.15 7.32
C TRP A 4 6.39 9.96 6.44
N ALA A 5 5.25 9.38 6.02
CA ALA A 5 4.21 10.10 5.29
C ALA A 5 3.68 11.31 6.10
N ALA A 6 3.48 11.14 7.41
CA ALA A 6 3.05 12.19 8.33
C ALA A 6 4.05 13.37 8.39
N LYS A 7 5.35 13.05 8.40
CA LYS A 7 6.43 14.04 8.53
C LYS A 7 6.79 14.74 7.23
N ILE A 8 6.72 14.03 6.10
CA ILE A 8 7.17 14.51 4.79
C ILE A 8 6.02 15.14 3.99
N ILE A 9 4.80 14.60 4.13
CA ILE A 9 3.63 15.01 3.36
C ILE A 9 2.62 15.72 4.28
N SER A 10 1.90 14.96 5.09
CA SER A 10 0.99 15.47 6.13
C SER A 10 0.42 14.33 6.97
N GLN A 11 -0.08 14.65 8.16
CA GLN A 11 -0.82 13.69 8.99
C GLN A 11 -2.06 13.15 8.25
N GLU A 12 -2.79 14.02 7.56
CA GLU A 12 -3.96 13.64 6.75
C GLU A 12 -3.62 12.57 5.70
N VAL A 13 -2.49 12.68 5.01
CA VAL A 13 -2.07 11.67 4.03
C VAL A 13 -1.68 10.37 4.73
N ALA A 14 -1.01 10.43 5.88
CA ALA A 14 -0.66 9.23 6.65
C ALA A 14 -1.90 8.47 7.12
N ASP A 15 -2.91 9.21 7.56
CA ASP A 15 -4.21 8.73 8.02
C ASP A 15 -5.02 8.16 6.84
N LYS A 16 -4.94 8.79 5.67
CA LYS A 16 -5.62 8.31 4.47
C LYS A 16 -4.98 7.03 3.92
N VAL A 17 -3.65 6.91 3.91
CA VAL A 17 -2.95 5.73 3.38
C VAL A 17 -3.39 4.43 4.07
N GLY A 18 -3.59 4.46 5.39
CA GLY A 18 -3.88 3.25 6.16
C GLY A 18 -2.65 2.42 6.51
N LYS A 19 -2.85 1.24 7.09
CA LYS A 19 -1.76 0.40 7.59
C LYS A 19 -0.85 -0.07 6.46
N CYS A 20 0.45 0.13 6.59
CA CYS A 20 1.44 -0.47 5.70
C CYS A 20 1.97 -1.76 6.32
N TRP A 21 2.19 -2.79 5.48
CA TRP A 21 2.58 -4.15 5.89
C TRP A 21 1.48 -4.93 6.63
N GLY A 22 1.76 -6.23 6.82
CA GLY A 22 0.78 -7.21 7.26
C GLY A 22 -0.10 -7.65 6.09
N MET A 23 -0.84 -8.74 6.27
CA MET A 23 -1.82 -9.22 5.29
C MET A 23 -3.23 -9.26 5.87
N GLY A 24 -3.36 -9.04 7.19
CA GLY A 24 -4.62 -9.14 7.90
C GLY A 24 -5.01 -10.55 8.29
N SER A 25 -4.03 -11.31 8.74
CA SER A 25 -4.17 -12.70 9.17
C SER A 25 -5.00 -12.91 10.46
N ASP A 26 -5.61 -11.86 11.00
CA ASP A 26 -6.38 -11.87 12.26
C ASP A 26 -5.59 -12.42 13.46
N THR A 27 -4.30 -12.09 13.49
CA THR A 27 -3.42 -12.42 14.63
C THR A 27 -3.18 -11.19 15.49
N SER A 28 -2.72 -11.38 16.72
CA SER A 28 -2.42 -10.28 17.65
C SER A 28 -1.43 -9.24 17.08
N LYS A 29 -0.55 -9.64 16.17
CA LYS A 29 0.43 -8.74 15.52
C LYS A 29 0.01 -8.28 14.11
N ASP A 30 -1.01 -8.91 13.53
CA ASP A 30 -1.55 -8.60 12.22
C ASP A 30 -3.07 -8.73 12.24
N PRO A 31 -3.77 -7.81 12.94
CA PRO A 31 -5.22 -7.78 12.98
C PRO A 31 -5.80 -7.73 11.57
N GLY A 32 -6.96 -8.37 11.40
CA GLY A 32 -7.69 -8.38 10.14
C GLY A 32 -8.22 -7.01 9.71
N PRO A 33 -8.99 -6.95 8.61
CA PRO A 33 -9.36 -8.08 7.74
C PRO A 33 -8.24 -8.50 6.79
N TRP A 34 -8.33 -9.73 6.27
CA TRP A 34 -7.40 -10.31 5.29
C TRP A 34 -7.53 -9.61 3.93
N GLU A 35 -6.42 -9.09 3.40
CA GLU A 35 -6.40 -8.33 2.13
C GLU A 35 -5.90 -9.15 0.93
N GLY A 36 -5.51 -10.42 1.12
CA GLY A 36 -4.95 -11.27 0.05
C GLY A 36 -3.50 -10.97 -0.32
N GLU A 37 -3.01 -9.77 -0.02
CA GLU A 37 -1.65 -9.33 -0.28
C GLU A 37 -1.13 -8.39 0.82
N LEU A 38 0.13 -7.95 0.71
CA LEU A 38 0.71 -7.03 1.68
C LEU A 38 0.07 -5.64 1.57
N ARG A 39 -0.41 -5.12 2.71
CA ARG A 39 -1.08 -3.82 2.75
C ARG A 39 -0.18 -2.67 2.30
N ASN A 40 -0.69 -1.85 1.38
CA ASN A 40 -0.11 -0.58 0.93
C ASN A 40 1.38 -0.62 0.51
N MET A 41 1.88 -1.80 0.13
CA MET A 41 3.26 -2.01 -0.32
C MET A 41 3.28 -2.43 -1.79
N TRP A 42 3.96 -1.66 -2.64
CA TRP A 42 4.06 -1.90 -4.10
C TRP A 42 2.72 -1.98 -4.85
N LYS A 43 1.62 -1.56 -4.21
CA LYS A 43 0.27 -1.43 -4.77
C LYS A 43 -0.26 -0.02 -4.49
N PRO A 44 -1.34 0.43 -5.16
CA PRO A 44 -1.93 1.73 -4.91
C PRO A 44 -2.43 1.83 -3.47
N THR A 45 -2.25 3.00 -2.88
CA THR A 45 -2.82 3.32 -1.58
C THR A 45 -4.16 4.05 -1.75
N HIS A 46 -4.88 4.23 -0.65
CA HIS A 46 -6.05 5.10 -0.59
C HIS A 46 -5.73 6.57 -0.93
N GLN A 47 -4.47 7.00 -0.74
CA GLN A 47 -4.01 8.28 -1.27
C GLN A 47 -3.67 8.14 -2.75
N GLU A 48 -4.36 8.93 -3.57
CA GLU A 48 -4.14 8.97 -5.01
C GLU A 48 -2.69 9.33 -5.34
N ALA A 49 -2.19 8.68 -6.39
CA ALA A 49 -0.85 8.85 -6.92
C ALA A 49 0.31 8.58 -5.93
N LEU A 50 0.05 7.85 -4.84
CA LEU A 50 1.07 7.48 -3.85
C LEU A 50 1.28 5.96 -3.80
N TRP A 51 2.54 5.56 -3.91
CA TRP A 51 3.01 4.19 -3.72
C TRP A 51 4.18 4.17 -2.76
N PHE A 52 4.29 3.07 -2.04
CA PHE A 52 5.46 2.80 -1.24
C PHE A 52 6.28 1.65 -1.81
N HIS A 53 7.58 1.84 -1.82
CA HIS A 53 8.57 0.88 -2.26
C HIS A 53 9.65 0.76 -1.18
N GLY A 54 9.95 -0.46 -0.73
CA GLY A 54 10.92 -0.67 0.34
C GLY A 54 11.26 -2.15 0.55
N ARG A 55 11.73 -2.49 1.76
CA ARG A 55 12.19 -3.82 2.20
C ARG A 55 13.49 -4.27 1.52
N ASN A 56 13.83 -5.55 1.67
CA ASN A 56 15.14 -6.08 1.30
C ASN A 56 15.29 -6.21 -0.22
N LEU A 57 16.53 -6.42 -0.67
CA LEU A 57 16.87 -6.50 -2.09
C LEU A 57 16.02 -7.50 -2.86
N HIS A 58 15.74 -8.67 -2.27
CA HIS A 58 14.94 -9.71 -2.94
C HIS A 58 13.54 -9.20 -3.28
N GLN A 59 12.86 -8.60 -2.31
CA GLN A 59 11.50 -8.10 -2.50
C GLN A 59 11.47 -6.87 -3.39
N SER A 60 12.43 -5.97 -3.21
CA SER A 60 12.58 -4.83 -4.11
C SER A 60 12.74 -5.29 -5.56
N ARG A 61 13.56 -6.31 -5.84
CA ARG A 61 13.71 -6.87 -7.20
C ARG A 61 12.41 -7.47 -7.71
N HIS A 62 11.74 -8.28 -6.88
CA HIS A 62 10.49 -8.95 -7.28
C HIS A 62 9.37 -7.96 -7.59
N TYR A 63 9.12 -7.00 -6.69
CA TYR A 63 7.98 -6.09 -6.80
C TYR A 63 8.20 -4.90 -7.74
N SER A 64 9.45 -4.55 -8.06
CA SER A 64 9.71 -3.43 -8.98
C SER A 64 9.07 -3.62 -10.36
N GLN A 65 9.07 -4.85 -10.89
CA GLN A 65 8.45 -5.14 -12.19
C GLN A 65 6.93 -4.92 -12.14
N TYR A 66 6.26 -5.43 -11.10
CA TYR A 66 4.81 -5.28 -10.98
C TYR A 66 4.42 -3.82 -10.74
N LEU A 67 5.16 -3.11 -9.91
CA LEU A 67 4.90 -1.70 -9.64
C LEU A 67 5.12 -0.83 -10.90
N SER A 68 6.16 -1.08 -11.69
CA SER A 68 6.40 -0.32 -12.91
C SER A 68 5.32 -0.55 -13.96
N LEU A 69 4.86 -1.79 -14.14
CA LEU A 69 3.75 -2.12 -15.04
C LEU A 69 2.44 -1.47 -14.59
N GLN A 70 2.16 -1.48 -13.30
CA GLN A 70 1.02 -0.81 -12.70
C GLN A 70 1.01 0.71 -12.96
N ILE A 71 2.16 1.37 -12.81
CA ILE A 71 2.30 2.81 -13.08
C ILE A 71 2.15 3.07 -14.58
N LYS A 72 2.84 2.29 -15.42
CA LYS A 72 2.77 2.44 -16.88
C LYS A 72 1.35 2.24 -17.41
N ALA A 73 0.63 1.22 -16.94
CA ALA A 73 -0.76 0.99 -17.33
C ALA A 73 -1.65 2.21 -17.04
N ARG A 74 -1.50 2.84 -15.87
CA ARG A 74 -2.24 4.07 -15.52
C ARG A 74 -1.88 5.25 -16.41
N MET A 75 -0.60 5.40 -16.75
CA MET A 75 -0.13 6.45 -17.68
C MET A 75 -0.72 6.28 -19.09
N GLU A 76 -0.94 5.04 -19.52
CA GLU A 76 -1.57 4.72 -20.81
C GLU A 76 -3.10 4.70 -20.76
N GLY A 77 -3.72 5.08 -19.64
CA GLY A 77 -5.18 5.03 -19.48
C GLY A 77 -5.77 3.61 -19.45
N ILE A 78 -4.95 2.59 -19.23
CA ILE A 78 -5.40 1.21 -19.08
C ILE A 78 -6.00 1.05 -17.67
N ALA A 79 -7.20 0.48 -17.59
CA ALA A 79 -7.86 0.24 -16.31
C ALA A 79 -7.02 -0.69 -15.41
N THR A 80 -6.73 -0.21 -14.21
CA THR A 80 -5.99 -0.97 -13.19
C THR A 80 -6.88 -1.15 -11.94
N PRO A 81 -7.83 -2.09 -11.95
CA PRO A 81 -8.68 -2.33 -10.78
C PRO A 81 -7.81 -2.75 -9.59
N VAL A 82 -8.11 -2.20 -8.41
CA VAL A 82 -7.46 -2.57 -7.16
C VAL A 82 -8.41 -3.46 -6.37
N TYR A 83 -8.03 -4.72 -6.21
CA TYR A 83 -8.79 -5.69 -5.44
C TYR A 83 -8.40 -5.64 -3.96
N GLY A 84 -9.35 -5.97 -3.07
CA GLY A 84 -9.10 -6.07 -1.63
C GLY A 84 -8.66 -4.75 -0.99
N MET A 85 -9.12 -3.60 -1.50
CA MET A 85 -8.89 -2.31 -0.85
C MET A 85 -9.91 -2.12 0.28
N GLU A 86 -9.57 -2.61 1.46
CA GLU A 86 -10.41 -2.51 2.65
C GLU A 86 -10.40 -1.07 3.23
N PRO A 87 -11.45 -0.67 3.96
CA PRO A 87 -11.48 0.62 4.63
C PRO A 87 -10.30 0.80 5.59
N VAL A 88 -9.95 2.06 5.86
CA VAL A 88 -8.83 2.36 6.74
C VAL A 88 -9.25 2.18 8.20
N HIS A 89 -8.71 1.15 8.87
CA HIS A 89 -9.12 0.77 10.23
C HIS A 89 -8.13 1.14 11.36
N HIS A 90 -7.02 1.82 11.05
CA HIS A 90 -5.94 2.05 12.02
C HIS A 90 -6.09 3.31 12.90
N LEU A 91 -7.16 4.08 12.72
CA LEU A 91 -7.42 5.35 13.42
C LEU A 91 -8.33 5.19 14.67
N SER A 92 -8.73 3.96 14.99
CA SER A 92 -9.59 3.61 16.13
C SER A 92 -8.88 2.66 17.08
#